data_AF-A0AAN2PL77-F1
#
_entry.id   AF-A0AAN2PL77-F1
#
_cell.length_a   1.000
_cell.length_b   1.000
_cell.length_c   1.000
_cell.angle_alpha   90.00
_cell.angle_beta   90.00
_cell.angle_gamma   90.00
#
_symmetry.space_group_name_H-M   'P 1'
#
loop_
_entity.id
_entity.type
_entity.pdbx_description
1 polymer ?
#
loop_
_entity_poly.entity_id
_entity_poly.type
_entity_poly.pdbx_seq_one_letter_code
_entity_poly.pdbx_strand_id
1 'polypeptide(L)'
;MRLTWIAGLLLFVQPVNISESLSVTHQGQTIASVNHADITMPYLDSPMVDVDKYNQFVEKIDRQVYQKPVNATMDKQGNILPGRAGYKLYHQAFKEQFHSFFTVIDHTN
;
A
#
# COMPACT_ATOMS: atom_id res chain seq x y z
N MET A 1 10.91 -51.67 -6.16
CA MET A 1 9.90 -50.65 -5.79
C MET A 1 10.50 -49.67 -4.80
N ARG A 2 11.42 -48.79 -5.20
CA ARG A 2 12.22 -48.01 -4.24
C ARG A 2 12.72 -46.74 -4.93
N LEU A 3 12.48 -45.59 -4.29
CA LEU A 3 12.92 -44.22 -4.61
C LEU A 3 12.24 -43.42 -5.74
N THR A 4 11.84 -43.97 -6.89
CA THR A 4 11.24 -43.14 -7.98
C THR A 4 9.94 -42.44 -7.60
N TRP A 5 9.18 -43.02 -6.67
CA TRP A 5 7.94 -42.44 -6.14
C TRP A 5 8.19 -41.23 -5.23
N ILE A 6 9.37 -41.15 -4.60
CA ILE A 6 9.73 -40.05 -3.68
C ILE A 6 10.09 -38.79 -4.48
N ALA A 7 10.72 -38.94 -5.64
CA ALA A 7 11.03 -37.82 -6.52
C ALA A 7 9.78 -37.13 -7.07
N GLY A 8 8.72 -37.90 -7.38
CA GLY A 8 7.42 -37.35 -7.79
C GLY A 8 6.68 -36.62 -6.66
N LEU A 9 6.84 -37.06 -5.41
CA LEU A 9 6.24 -36.41 -4.25
C LEU A 9 6.90 -35.06 -3.91
N LEU A 10 8.21 -34.94 -4.18
CA LEU A 10 9.00 -33.73 -3.92
C LEU A 10 8.61 -32.53 -4.82
N LEU A 11 7.98 -32.78 -5.98
CA LEU A 11 7.52 -31.72 -6.89
C LEU A 11 6.33 -30.91 -6.34
N PHE A 12 5.63 -31.41 -5.32
CA PHE A 12 4.53 -30.70 -4.65
C PHE A 12 5.01 -29.78 -3.52
N VAL A 13 6.28 -29.86 -3.12
CA VAL A 13 6.89 -28.95 -2.14
C VAL A 13 7.51 -27.77 -2.87
N GLN A 14 6.66 -26.97 -3.53
CA GLN A 14 7.09 -25.66 -3.98
C GLN A 14 6.83 -24.67 -2.85
N PRO A 15 7.84 -23.91 -2.38
CA PRO A 15 7.57 -22.82 -1.46
C PRO A 15 6.66 -21.81 -2.17
N VAL A 16 5.41 -21.73 -1.72
CA VAL A 16 4.54 -20.61 -2.09
C VAL A 16 5.12 -19.40 -1.39
N ASN A 17 5.93 -18.62 -2.10
CA ASN A 17 6.39 -17.32 -1.65
C ASN A 17 5.19 -16.37 -1.73
N ILE A 18 4.32 -16.41 -0.71
CA ILE A 18 3.30 -15.38 -0.52
C ILE A 18 4.08 -14.12 -0.13
N SER A 19 4.38 -13.29 -1.12
CA SER A 19 4.95 -11.97 -0.87
C SER A 19 3.84 -11.13 -0.24
N GLU A 20 3.94 -10.88 1.06
CA GLU A 20 3.02 -9.98 1.75
C GLU A 20 3.11 -8.60 1.11
N SER A 21 1.96 -8.14 0.60
CA SER A 21 1.82 -6.85 -0.07
C SER A 21 0.79 -6.00 0.64
N LEU A 22 1.12 -4.72 0.82
CA LEU A 22 0.19 -3.70 1.25
C LEU A 22 -0.55 -3.19 0.02
N SER A 23 -1.87 -3.34 0.01
CA SER A 23 -2.73 -2.79 -1.04
C SER A 23 -3.57 -1.63 -0.50
N VAL A 24 -3.51 -0.49 -1.18
CA VAL A 24 -4.26 0.72 -0.85
C VAL A 24 -5.47 0.80 -1.77
N THR A 25 -6.67 0.82 -1.18
CA THR A 25 -7.92 0.92 -1.92
C THR A 25 -8.58 2.28 -1.71
N HIS A 26 -9.19 2.80 -2.76
CA HIS A 26 -9.99 4.01 -2.73
C HIS A 26 -11.22 3.80 -3.61
N GLN A 27 -12.41 4.05 -3.05
CA GLN A 27 -13.69 3.83 -3.75
C GLN A 27 -13.87 2.40 -4.31
N GLY A 28 -13.35 1.40 -3.59
CA GLY A 28 -13.43 -0.01 -3.99
C GLY A 28 -12.40 -0.44 -5.04
N GLN A 29 -11.54 0.46 -5.52
CA GLN A 29 -10.48 0.15 -6.46
C GLN A 29 -9.09 0.22 -5.79
N THR A 30 -8.23 -0.74 -6.09
CA THR A 30 -6.82 -0.68 -5.70
C THR A 30 -6.11 0.41 -6.50
N ILE A 31 -5.59 1.43 -5.81
CA ILE A 31 -4.89 2.59 -6.41
C ILE A 31 -3.37 2.48 -6.27
N ALA A 32 -2.89 1.71 -5.30
CA ALA A 32 -1.48 1.46 -5.11
C ALA A 32 -1.28 0.11 -4.41
N SER A 33 -0.16 -0.54 -4.70
CA SER A 33 0.29 -1.73 -3.98
C SER A 33 1.80 -1.68 -3.86
N VAL A 34 2.34 -2.19 -2.76
CA VAL A 34 3.78 -2.30 -2.50
C VAL A 34 4.04 -3.56 -1.70
N ASN A 35 5.09 -4.29 -2.06
CA ASN A 35 5.59 -5.40 -1.23
C ASN A 35 6.82 -4.96 -0.43
N HIS A 36 7.25 -5.79 0.52
CA HIS A 36 8.43 -5.50 1.34
C HIS A 36 9.70 -5.27 0.49
N ALA A 37 9.92 -6.06 -0.57
CA ALA A 37 11.12 -5.97 -1.41
C ALA A 37 11.18 -4.67 -2.25
N ASP A 38 10.02 -4.11 -2.60
CA ASP A 38 9.93 -2.86 -3.37
C ASP A 38 10.32 -1.66 -2.53
N ILE A 39 10.14 -1.72 -1.20
CA ILE A 39 10.27 -0.57 -0.29
C ILE A 39 11.41 -0.71 0.71
N THR A 40 12.19 -1.78 0.63
CA THR A 40 13.41 -1.96 1.43
C THR A 40 14.66 -1.47 0.70
N MET A 41 15.66 -1.13 1.50
CA MET A 41 17.03 -0.90 1.02
C MET A 41 17.64 -2.23 0.56
N PRO A 42 18.19 -2.30 -0.65
CA PRO A 42 18.85 -3.51 -1.11
C PRO A 42 20.18 -3.70 -0.35
N TYR A 43 20.59 -4.97 -0.19
CA TYR A 43 21.90 -5.36 0.35
C TYR A 43 22.16 -5.10 1.84
N LEU A 44 21.13 -4.78 2.63
CA LEU A 44 21.24 -4.78 4.09
C LEU A 44 20.88 -6.15 4.65
N ASP A 45 21.63 -6.60 5.65
CA ASP A 45 21.38 -7.85 6.37
C ASP A 45 20.05 -7.81 7.17
N SER A 46 19.53 -6.61 7.42
CA SER A 46 18.23 -6.38 8.05
C SER A 46 17.34 -5.52 7.14
N PRO A 47 16.07 -5.92 6.91
CA PRO A 47 15.16 -5.17 6.06
C PRO A 47 14.84 -3.80 6.70
N MET A 48 15.45 -2.74 6.18
CA MET A 48 15.11 -1.36 6.51
C MET A 48 14.32 -0.72 5.37
N VAL A 49 13.32 0.07 5.73
CA VAL A 49 12.57 0.90 4.78
C VAL A 49 13.51 1.87 4.08
N ASP A 50 13.49 1.86 2.75
CA ASP A 50 14.06 2.91 1.93
C ASP A 50 13.11 4.13 1.96
N VAL A 51 13.55 5.19 2.64
CA VAL A 51 12.75 6.40 2.87
C VAL A 51 12.35 7.07 1.56
N ASP A 52 13.21 7.04 0.54
CA ASP A 52 12.91 7.67 -0.75
C ASP A 52 11.84 6.89 -1.48
N LYS A 53 11.94 5.55 -1.49
CA LYS A 53 10.90 4.69 -2.08
C LYS A 53 9.56 4.81 -1.33
N TYR A 54 9.61 4.91 0.00
CA TYR A 54 8.41 5.17 0.81
C TYR A 54 7.77 6.51 0.44
N ASN A 55 8.55 7.59 0.36
CA ASN A 55 8.03 8.91 0.00
C ASN A 55 7.42 8.91 -1.41
N GLN A 56 8.05 8.24 -2.38
CA GLN A 56 7.50 8.07 -3.73
C GLN A 56 6.17 7.30 -3.73
N PHE A 57 6.06 6.27 -2.90
CA PHE A 57 4.82 5.50 -2.74
C PHE A 57 3.70 6.36 -2.14
N VAL A 58 3.98 7.12 -1.08
CA VAL A 58 3.04 8.06 -0.47
C VAL A 58 2.60 9.12 -1.48
N GLU A 59 3.53 9.71 -2.23
CA GLU A 59 3.23 10.73 -3.24
C GLU A 59 2.33 10.18 -4.35
N LYS A 60 2.55 8.93 -4.78
CA LYS A 60 1.68 8.24 -5.74
C LYS A 60 0.25 8.08 -5.23
N ILE A 61 0.06 7.80 -3.95
CA ILE A 61 -1.27 7.69 -3.33
C ILE A 61 -1.90 9.08 -3.24
N ASP A 62 -1.14 10.06 -2.75
CA ASP A 62 -1.58 11.45 -2.59
C ASP A 62 -2.19 12.03 -3.86
N ARG A 63 -1.49 11.86 -4.99
CA ARG A 63 -1.96 12.35 -6.29
C ARG A 63 -3.26 11.67 -6.75
N GLN A 64 -3.47 10.41 -6.38
CA GLN A 64 -4.65 9.65 -6.78
C GLN A 64 -5.87 9.91 -5.89
N VAL A 65 -5.66 10.21 -4.61
CA VAL A 65 -6.75 10.49 -3.65
C VAL A 65 -7.08 11.97 -3.55
N TYR A 66 -6.23 12.87 -4.03
CA TYR A 66 -6.47 14.30 -3.88
C TYR A 66 -7.73 14.76 -4.61
N GLN A 67 -8.65 15.37 -3.86
CA GLN A 67 -9.81 16.06 -4.39
C GLN A 67 -9.79 17.51 -3.91
N LYS A 68 -9.70 18.45 -4.84
CA LYS A 68 -9.76 19.89 -4.54
C LYS A 68 -11.14 20.28 -3.97
N PRO A 69 -11.21 21.13 -2.93
CA PRO A 69 -12.49 21.69 -2.49
C PRO A 69 -13.11 22.57 -3.58
N VAL A 70 -14.44 22.60 -3.61
CA VAL A 70 -15.24 23.43 -4.51
C VAL A 70 -15.97 24.48 -3.67
N ASN A 71 -15.73 25.75 -3.96
CA ASN A 71 -16.40 26.85 -3.26
C ASN A 71 -17.90 26.88 -3.59
N ALA A 72 -18.69 27.42 -2.67
CA ALA A 72 -20.08 27.76 -2.95
C ALA A 72 -20.15 28.87 -4.01
N THR A 73 -21.15 28.79 -4.88
CA THR A 73 -21.38 29.76 -5.97
C THR A 73 -22.82 30.20 -5.99
N MET A 74 -23.14 31.28 -6.71
CA MET A 74 -24.52 31.69 -6.94
C MET A 74 -24.93 31.27 -8.35
N ASP A 75 -26.15 30.73 -8.52
CA ASP A 75 -26.71 30.43 -9.84
C ASP A 75 -27.28 31.68 -10.52
N LYS A 76 -27.82 31.52 -11.74
CA LYS A 76 -28.36 32.65 -12.52
C LYS A 76 -29.64 33.26 -11.93
N GLN A 77 -30.29 32.56 -11.00
CA GLN A 77 -31.51 32.99 -10.32
C GLN A 77 -31.22 33.63 -8.95
N GLY A 78 -29.95 33.71 -8.55
CA GLY A 78 -29.53 34.28 -7.28
C GLY A 78 -29.51 33.26 -6.12
N ASN A 79 -29.73 31.97 -6.39
CA ASN A 79 -29.66 30.94 -5.34
C ASN A 79 -28.22 30.56 -5.06
N ILE A 80 -27.91 30.26 -3.80
CA ILE A 80 -26.60 29.74 -3.41
C ILE A 80 -26.54 28.23 -3.70
N LEU A 81 -25.64 27.84 -4.60
CA LEU A 81 -25.22 26.47 -4.79
C LEU A 81 -24.12 26.14 -3.76
N PRO A 82 -24.35 25.18 -2.85
CA PRO A 82 -23.40 24.87 -1.79
C PRO A 82 -22.08 24.33 -2.38
N GLY A 83 -20.99 24.70 -1.73
CA GLY A 83 -19.67 24.15 -2.02
C GLY A 83 -19.56 22.69 -1.59
N ARG A 84 -18.45 22.04 -1.95
CA ARG A 84 -18.10 20.68 -1.52
C ARG A 84 -16.71 20.68 -0.92
N ALA A 85 -16.58 20.04 0.24
CA ALA A 85 -15.27 19.83 0.86
C ALA A 85 -14.38 18.96 -0.05
N GLY A 86 -13.10 19.30 -0.09
CA GLY A 86 -12.07 18.46 -0.68
C GLY A 86 -11.50 17.50 0.36
N TYR A 87 -10.62 16.62 -0.09
CA TYR A 87 -9.87 15.72 0.78
C TYR A 87 -8.49 15.43 0.20
N LYS A 88 -7.58 15.02 1.07
CA LYS A 88 -6.21 14.60 0.76
C LYS A 88 -5.82 13.46 1.68
N LEU A 89 -4.73 12.75 1.38
CA LEU A 89 -4.22 11.72 2.27
C LEU A 89 -3.83 12.34 3.63
N TYR A 90 -4.19 11.67 4.71
CA TYR A 90 -3.69 12.02 6.03
C TYR A 90 -2.37 11.28 6.30
N HIS A 91 -1.26 11.94 6.02
CA HIS A 91 0.07 11.31 6.01
C HIS A 91 0.45 10.64 7.32
N GLN A 92 0.12 11.26 8.46
CA GLN A 92 0.46 10.71 9.76
C GLN A 92 -0.25 9.36 10.01
N ALA A 93 -1.57 9.31 9.82
CA ALA A 93 -2.32 8.07 9.98
C ALA A 93 -1.87 6.98 9.00
N PHE A 94 -1.57 7.37 7.75
CA PHE A 94 -1.04 6.43 6.77
C PHE A 94 0.32 5.87 7.18
N LYS A 95 1.22 6.72 7.68
CA LYS A 95 2.54 6.30 8.19
C LYS A 95 2.42 5.31 9.34
N GLU A 96 1.54 5.58 10.30
CA GLU A 96 1.29 4.69 11.43
C GLU A 96 0.81 3.30 10.95
N GLN A 97 -0.16 3.27 10.02
CA GLN A 97 -0.65 2.02 9.43
C GLN A 97 0.42 1.29 8.59
N PHE A 98 1.25 2.03 7.87
CA PHE A 98 2.36 1.47 7.10
C PHE A 98 3.40 0.81 8.02
N HIS A 99 3.74 1.43 9.15
CA HIS A 99 4.65 0.82 10.12
C HIS A 99 4.07 -0.46 10.73
N SER A 100 2.77 -0.51 10.99
CA SER A 100 2.13 -1.75 11.43
C SER A 100 2.25 -2.86 10.38
N PHE A 101 2.16 -2.54 9.09
CA PHE A 101 2.42 -3.52 8.02
C PHE A 101 3.88 -3.97 7.99
N PHE A 102 4.83 -3.03 8.11
CA PHE A 102 6.26 -3.31 7.94
C PHE A 102 6.91 -4.03 9.13
N THR A 103 6.42 -3.82 10.37
CA THR A 103 7.06 -4.31 11.60
C THR A 103 6.53 -5.67 12.08
N VAL A 104 5.55 -6.30 11.42
CA VAL A 104 4.93 -7.58 11.87
C VAL A 104 5.89 -8.80 11.89
N ILE A 105 7.19 -8.62 11.60
CA ILE A 105 8.19 -9.70 11.60
C ILE A 105 8.78 -10.00 13.02
N ASP A 106 8.54 -9.20 14.07
CA ASP A 106 9.31 -9.30 15.33
C ASP A 106 8.57 -9.82 16.58
N HIS A 107 7.38 -10.42 16.43
CA HIS A 107 6.59 -10.95 17.56
C HIS A 107 6.20 -12.43 17.41
N THR A 108 7.18 -13.28 17.07
CA THR A 108 7.13 -14.70 17.41
C THR A 108 8.48 -15.11 17.98
N ASN A 109 8.59 -15.05 19.31
CA ASN A 109 9.65 -15.68 20.10
C ASN A 109 8.96 -16.54 21.16
#